data_AF-A0A4R5VUV3-F1
#
_entry.id   AF-A0A4R5VUV3-F1
#
_cell.length_a   1.000
_cell.length_b   1.000
_cell.length_c   1.000
_cell.angle_alpha   90.00
_cell.angle_beta   90.00
_cell.angle_gamma   90.00
#
_symmetry.space_group_name_H-M   'P 1'
#
loop_
_entity.id
_entity.type
_entity.pdbx_description
1 polymer ?
#
loop_
_entity_poly.entity_id
_entity_poly.type
_entity_poly.pdbx_seq_one_letter_code
_entity_poly.pdbx_strand_id
1 'polypeptide(L)'
;MFLDLLRSFVGKVINIDRGGRGSKVGKLLDVYNDYFVLLTEEDGVVYYNTQHIKSVTENTKGFKNEFTEDFEYKKANNLLSLLENQKLQWIKINHDGPEKIEGILFDINDDMMTLIFNDEIVRISMFHLRTIRMG
;
A
#
# COMPACT_ATOMS: atom_id res chain seq x y z
N MET A 1 10.10 6.99 -15.87
CA MET A 1 10.69 8.17 -15.20
C MET A 1 10.36 8.22 -13.70
N PHE A 2 9.09 8.28 -13.25
CA PHE A 2 8.77 8.28 -11.81
C PHE A 2 9.00 6.92 -11.12
N LEU A 3 8.52 5.81 -11.72
CA LEU A 3 8.74 4.46 -11.16
C LEU A 3 10.23 4.09 -11.10
N ASP A 4 11.02 4.52 -12.08
CA ASP A 4 12.46 4.27 -12.11
C ASP A 4 13.19 5.03 -10.99
N LEU A 5 12.76 6.25 -10.68
CA LEU A 5 13.23 7.00 -9.51
C LEU A 5 12.85 6.27 -8.21
N LEU A 6 11.60 5.84 -8.08
CA LEU A 6 11.13 5.06 -6.93
C LEU A 6 11.96 3.79 -6.72
N ARG A 7 12.26 3.05 -7.79
CA ARG A 7 13.13 1.86 -7.74
C ARG A 7 14.52 2.17 -7.20
N SER A 8 15.07 3.35 -7.51
CA SER A 8 16.38 3.77 -6.97
C SER A 8 16.36 4.03 -5.45
N PHE A 9 15.18 4.11 -4.84
CA PHE A 9 15.00 4.26 -3.39
C PHE A 9 14.67 2.95 -2.67
N VAL A 10 14.61 1.81 -3.37
CA VAL A 10 14.37 0.51 -2.73
C VAL A 10 15.46 0.25 -1.67
N GLY A 11 15.03 -0.19 -0.49
CA GLY A 11 15.86 -0.37 0.70
C GLY A 11 16.09 0.90 1.53
N LYS A 12 15.75 2.09 0.99
CA LYS A 12 15.91 3.36 1.69
C LYS A 12 14.64 3.76 2.42
N VAL A 13 14.82 4.67 3.38
CA VAL A 13 13.70 5.33 4.04
C VAL A 13 13.25 6.51 3.22
N ILE A 14 11.96 6.53 2.91
CA ILE A 14 11.33 7.60 2.14
C ILE A 14 10.19 8.23 2.92
N ASN A 15 9.91 9.48 2.61
CA ASN A 15 8.67 10.16 2.97
C ASN A 15 7.81 10.30 1.71
N ILE A 16 6.59 9.79 1.75
CA ILE A 16 5.59 9.96 0.69
C ILE A 16 4.64 11.11 1.05
N ASP A 17 4.17 11.85 0.05
CA ASP A 17 3.22 12.97 0.19
C ASP A 17 3.65 14.04 1.21
N ARG A 18 4.93 14.46 1.10
CA ARG A 18 5.57 15.38 2.04
C ARG A 18 4.77 16.66 2.26
N GLY A 19 4.54 17.00 3.53
CA GLY A 19 3.94 18.27 3.95
C GLY A 19 2.41 18.31 3.93
N GLY A 20 1.74 17.19 3.65
CA GLY A 20 0.28 17.05 3.73
C GLY A 20 -0.16 16.16 4.90
N ARG A 21 -1.48 16.12 5.15
CA ARG A 21 -2.10 15.21 6.13
C ARG A 21 -1.88 13.72 5.81
N GLY A 22 -1.61 13.38 4.55
CA GLY A 22 -1.32 12.02 4.10
C GLY A 22 0.17 11.65 4.12
N SER A 23 1.03 12.49 4.72
CA SER A 23 2.47 12.22 4.75
C SER A 23 2.76 10.96 5.57
N LYS A 24 3.50 10.03 4.98
CA LYS A 24 3.93 8.78 5.64
C LYS A 24 5.42 8.57 5.45
N VAL A 25 6.07 8.02 6.48
CA VAL A 25 7.50 7.71 6.47
C VAL A 25 7.67 6.21 6.66
N GLY A 26 8.53 5.60 5.86
CA GLY A 26 8.80 4.17 5.95
C GLY A 26 9.95 3.72 5.06
N LYS A 27 10.37 2.46 5.23
CA LYS A 27 11.37 1.80 4.39
C LYS A 27 10.69 1.26 3.13
N LEU A 28 11.14 1.70 1.96
CA LEU A 28 10.63 1.19 0.68
C LEU A 28 11.17 -0.23 0.47
N LEU A 29 10.29 -1.23 0.46
CA LEU A 29 10.68 -2.63 0.33
C LEU A 29 10.79 -3.06 -1.13
N ASP A 30 9.85 -2.64 -1.98
CA ASP A 30 9.81 -3.03 -3.40
C ASP A 30 8.89 -2.11 -4.22
N VAL A 31 9.07 -2.10 -5.54
CA VAL A 31 8.31 -1.27 -6.49
C VAL A 31 7.91 -2.10 -7.72
N TYR A 32 6.61 -2.23 -7.92
CA TYR A 32 5.99 -2.97 -9.02
C TYR A 32 5.44 -2.01 -10.09
N ASN A 33 4.59 -2.50 -10.99
CA ASN A 33 4.12 -1.72 -12.14
C ASN A 33 3.20 -0.56 -11.75
N ASP A 34 2.30 -0.79 -10.80
CA ASP A 34 1.27 0.15 -10.38
C ASP A 34 1.21 0.35 -8.86
N TYR A 35 2.00 -0.37 -8.07
CA TYR A 35 2.09 -0.21 -6.62
C TYR A 35 3.52 -0.34 -6.10
N PHE A 36 3.73 0.07 -4.85
CA PHE A 36 4.94 -0.23 -4.10
C PHE A 36 4.61 -0.68 -2.68
N VAL A 37 5.61 -1.28 -2.03
CA VAL A 37 5.49 -1.83 -0.68
C VAL A 37 6.31 -0.95 0.26
N LEU A 38 5.67 -0.38 1.27
CA LEU A 38 6.30 0.47 2.27
C LEU A 38 6.12 -0.18 3.65
N LEU A 39 7.23 -0.31 4.37
CA LEU A 39 7.23 -0.71 5.76
C LEU A 39 7.21 0.52 6.65
N THR A 40 6.14 0.70 7.41
CA THR A 40 6.00 1.82 8.36
C THR A 40 6.07 1.30 9.80
N GLU A 41 6.49 2.16 10.73
CA GLU A 41 6.55 1.81 12.16
C GLU A 41 5.15 1.58 12.76
N GLU A 42 4.16 2.37 12.33
CA GLU A 42 2.80 2.31 12.89
C GLU A 42 1.98 1.15 12.32
N ASP A 43 2.16 0.85 11.04
CA ASP A 43 1.19 0.06 10.26
C ASP A 43 1.77 -1.23 9.67
N GLY A 44 3.08 -1.47 9.85
CA GLY A 44 3.77 -2.61 9.26
C GLY A 44 3.86 -2.50 7.73
N VAL A 45 3.60 -3.61 7.04
CA VAL A 45 3.67 -3.67 5.56
C VAL A 45 2.41 -3.08 4.95
N VAL A 46 2.57 -2.01 4.18
CA VAL A 46 1.49 -1.32 3.49
C VAL A 46 1.78 -1.26 1.98
N TYR A 47 0.77 -1.59 1.18
CA TYR A 47 0.83 -1.52 -0.28
C TYR A 47 0.19 -0.22 -0.74
N TYR A 48 0.93 0.59 -1.50
CA TYR A 48 0.49 1.89 -1.98
C TYR A 48 0.31 1.87 -3.50
N ASN A 49 -0.86 2.26 -3.98
CA ASN A 49 -1.10 2.48 -5.40
C ASN A 49 -0.34 3.74 -5.84
N THR A 50 0.53 3.60 -6.85
CA THR A 50 1.39 4.67 -7.36
C THR A 50 0.63 5.82 -8.00
N GLN A 51 -0.60 5.59 -8.50
CA GLN A 51 -1.44 6.63 -9.12
C GLN A 51 -1.83 7.74 -8.13
N HIS A 52 -1.83 7.45 -6.83
CA HIS A 52 -2.31 8.36 -5.80
C HIS A 52 -1.21 9.10 -5.06
N ILE A 53 0.04 8.90 -5.47
CA ILE A 53 1.25 9.39 -4.79
C ILE A 53 1.75 10.64 -5.48
N LYS A 54 1.82 11.74 -4.73
CA LYS A 54 2.12 13.07 -5.26
C LYS A 54 3.61 13.39 -5.18
N SER A 55 4.30 12.83 -4.19
CA SER A 55 5.74 13.08 -4.00
C SER A 55 6.41 11.94 -3.23
N VAL A 56 7.70 11.76 -3.50
CA VAL A 56 8.60 10.86 -2.76
C VAL A 56 9.86 11.66 -2.42
N THR A 57 10.26 11.64 -1.17
CA THR A 57 11.49 12.29 -0.68
C THR A 57 12.35 11.26 0.03
N GLU A 58 13.60 11.09 -0.39
CA GLU A 58 14.57 10.31 0.37
C GLU A 58 14.84 11.00 1.71
N ASN A 59 14.61 10.30 2.81
CA ASN A 59 14.87 10.83 4.14
C ASN A 59 16.20 10.29 4.66
N THR A 60 17.21 11.15 4.72
CA THR A 60 18.55 10.82 5.22
C THR A 60 18.70 11.04 6.73
N LYS A 61 17.66 11.52 7.41
CA LYS A 61 17.69 11.85 8.85
C LYS A 61 16.68 11.01 9.64
N GLY A 62 17.19 10.14 10.51
CA GLY A 62 16.50 9.79 11.75
C GLY A 62 15.48 8.65 11.72
N PHE A 63 15.42 7.80 10.69
CA PHE A 63 14.81 6.48 10.89
C PHE A 63 15.85 5.59 11.58
N LYS A 64 15.49 5.02 12.73
CA LYS A 64 16.36 4.05 13.40
C LYS A 64 16.56 2.87 12.46
N ASN A 65 17.82 2.49 12.25
CA ASN A 65 18.27 1.33 11.47
C ASN A 65 17.85 -0.03 12.10
N GLU A 66 16.70 -0.10 12.78
CA GLU A 66 16.23 -1.31 13.46
C GLU A 66 15.45 -2.26 12.52
N PHE A 67 15.18 -1.87 11.27
CA PHE A 67 14.62 -2.77 10.26
C PHE A 67 15.70 -3.68 9.66
N THR A 68 16.25 -4.56 10.50
CA THR A 68 17.26 -5.57 10.16
C THR A 68 16.68 -6.91 9.68
N GLU A 69 15.35 -7.03 9.60
CA GLU A 69 14.68 -8.29 9.25
C GLU A 69 14.32 -8.37 7.76
N ASP A 70 14.41 -9.58 7.21
CA ASP A 70 13.76 -9.95 5.95
C ASP A 70 12.25 -9.99 6.20
N PHE A 71 11.56 -8.88 5.92
CA PHE A 71 10.11 -8.83 6.05
C PHE A 71 9.45 -9.63 4.92
N GLU A 72 8.62 -10.60 5.29
CA GLU A 72 7.78 -11.28 4.33
C GLU A 72 6.61 -10.37 3.90
N TYR A 73 6.46 -10.20 2.59
CA TYR A 73 5.34 -9.51 1.98
C TYR A 73 4.90 -10.24 0.71
N LYS A 74 3.64 -10.06 0.32
CA LYS A 74 3.06 -10.66 -0.87
C LYS A 74 3.58 -9.93 -2.12
N LYS A 75 3.84 -10.70 -3.18
CA LYS A 75 4.45 -10.20 -4.42
C LYS A 75 3.57 -10.55 -5.60
N ALA A 76 3.33 -9.59 -6.48
CA ALA A 76 2.67 -9.77 -7.76
C ALA A 76 3.02 -8.62 -8.70
N ASN A 77 2.91 -8.85 -10.02
CA ASN A 77 3.31 -7.85 -11.02
C ASN A 77 2.51 -6.55 -10.96
N ASN A 78 1.23 -6.62 -10.56
CA ASN A 78 0.34 -5.47 -10.42
C ASN A 78 -0.62 -5.67 -9.23
N LEU A 79 -1.29 -4.58 -8.84
CA LEU A 79 -2.14 -4.54 -7.66
C LEU A 79 -3.35 -5.46 -7.77
N LEU A 80 -3.96 -5.55 -8.96
CA LEU A 80 -5.07 -6.47 -9.21
C LEU A 80 -4.65 -7.93 -8.98
N SER A 81 -3.53 -8.34 -9.56
CA SER A 81 -2.99 -9.70 -9.40
C SER A 81 -2.62 -9.99 -7.95
N LEU A 82 -2.14 -8.98 -7.21
CA LEU A 82 -1.86 -9.11 -5.79
C LEU A 82 -3.15 -9.44 -5.03
N LEU A 83 -4.20 -8.66 -5.25
CA LEU A 83 -5.50 -8.79 -4.57
C LEU A 83 -6.29 -10.03 -5.00
N GLU A 84 -6.22 -10.44 -6.26
CA GLU A 84 -6.76 -11.72 -6.74
C GLU A 84 -6.23 -12.90 -5.90
N ASN A 85 -4.94 -12.88 -5.56
CA ASN A 85 -4.33 -13.89 -4.69
C ASN A 85 -4.71 -13.74 -3.21
N GLN A 86 -5.41 -12.66 -2.82
CA GLN A 86 -5.89 -12.41 -1.46
C GLN A 86 -7.42 -12.54 -1.35
N LYS A 87 -8.11 -13.14 -2.33
CA LYS A 87 -9.53 -13.48 -2.17
C LYS A 87 -9.75 -14.32 -0.91
N LEU A 88 -10.86 -14.06 -0.24
CA LEU A 88 -11.27 -14.63 1.05
C LEU A 88 -10.39 -14.25 2.25
N GLN A 89 -9.42 -13.34 2.08
CA GLN A 89 -8.63 -12.81 3.19
C GLN A 89 -9.21 -11.49 3.71
N TRP A 90 -8.97 -11.20 4.99
CA TRP A 90 -9.31 -9.92 5.57
C TRP A 90 -8.31 -8.86 5.11
N ILE A 91 -8.82 -7.75 4.58
CA ILE A 91 -8.00 -6.63 4.15
C ILE A 91 -8.56 -5.32 4.69
N LYS A 92 -7.65 -4.35 4.88
CA LYS A 92 -7.98 -2.97 5.23
C LYS A 92 -7.50 -2.08 4.11
N ILE A 93 -8.37 -1.22 3.61
CA ILE A 93 -8.04 -0.29 2.54
C ILE A 93 -8.20 1.16 3.00
N ASN A 94 -7.39 2.05 2.42
CA ASN A 94 -7.43 3.49 2.64
C ASN A 94 -7.41 3.88 4.14
N HIS A 95 -6.73 3.07 4.97
CA HIS A 95 -6.79 3.17 6.43
C HIS A 95 -6.36 4.55 6.98
N ASP A 96 -5.48 5.23 6.25
CA ASP A 96 -4.93 6.54 6.62
C ASP A 96 -5.84 7.73 6.26
N GLY A 97 -7.06 7.47 5.77
CA GLY A 97 -7.98 8.48 5.27
C GLY A 97 -9.40 8.39 5.83
N PRO A 98 -10.25 9.37 5.50
CA PRO A 98 -11.67 9.36 5.89
C PRO A 98 -12.45 8.22 5.22
N GLU A 99 -11.91 7.65 4.14
CA GLU A 99 -12.49 6.56 3.34
C GLU A 99 -11.99 5.18 3.79
N LYS A 100 -11.63 5.03 5.06
CA LYS A 100 -11.17 3.75 5.62
C LYS A 100 -12.27 2.69 5.50
N ILE A 101 -11.92 1.54 4.94
CA ILE A 101 -12.84 0.40 4.81
C ILE A 101 -12.06 -0.88 5.14
N GLU A 102 -12.71 -1.84 5.77
CA GLU A 102 -12.15 -3.16 6.03
C GLU A 102 -13.19 -4.26 5.79
N GLY A 103 -12.72 -5.48 5.55
CA GLY A 103 -13.58 -6.64 5.36
C GLY A 103 -12.88 -7.79 4.62
N ILE A 104 -13.64 -8.85 4.38
CA ILE A 104 -13.17 -10.00 3.60
C ILE A 104 -13.24 -9.65 2.12
N LEU A 105 -12.13 -9.77 1.40
CA LEU A 105 -12.11 -9.61 -0.05
C LEU A 105 -12.85 -10.76 -0.73
N PHE A 106 -14.08 -10.54 -1.15
CA PHE A 106 -14.89 -11.60 -1.76
C PHE A 106 -14.60 -11.75 -3.26
N ASP A 107 -14.58 -10.63 -3.98
CA ASP A 107 -14.33 -10.62 -5.43
C ASP A 107 -13.66 -9.32 -5.88
N ILE A 108 -12.98 -9.36 -7.02
CA ILE A 108 -12.30 -8.21 -7.61
C ILE A 108 -12.16 -8.37 -9.12
N ASN A 109 -12.13 -7.23 -9.82
CA ASN A 109 -11.77 -7.12 -11.23
C ASN A 109 -11.09 -5.76 -11.48
N ASP A 110 -10.87 -5.39 -12.74
CA ASP A 110 -10.21 -4.14 -13.10
C ASP A 110 -10.95 -2.88 -12.65
N ASP A 111 -12.28 -2.94 -12.48
CA ASP A 111 -13.12 -1.78 -12.19
C ASP A 111 -13.44 -1.64 -10.69
N MET A 112 -13.76 -2.76 -10.04
CA MET A 112 -14.34 -2.79 -8.70
C MET A 112 -13.81 -3.95 -7.85
N MET A 113 -13.76 -3.74 -6.55
CA MET A 113 -13.61 -4.79 -5.53
C MET A 113 -14.85 -4.89 -4.65
N THR A 114 -15.14 -6.10 -4.17
CA THR A 114 -16.23 -6.39 -3.25
C THR A 114 -15.69 -6.89 -1.93
N LEU A 115 -16.02 -6.18 -0.85
CA LEU A 115 -15.71 -6.54 0.53
C LEU A 115 -16.97 -6.99 1.26
N ILE A 116 -16.83 -7.94 2.18
CA ILE A 116 -17.89 -8.35 3.11
C ILE A 116 -17.47 -7.97 4.53
N PHE A 117 -18.31 -7.21 5.24
CA PHE A 117 -18.08 -6.76 6.61
C PHE A 117 -19.41 -6.64 7.36
N ASN A 118 -19.55 -7.25 8.54
CA ASN A 118 -20.78 -7.21 9.36
C ASN A 118 -22.08 -7.46 8.58
N ASP A 119 -22.12 -8.53 7.78
CA ASP A 119 -23.24 -8.89 6.90
C ASP A 119 -23.59 -7.87 5.79
N GLU A 120 -22.75 -6.85 5.59
CA GLU A 120 -22.85 -5.89 4.50
C GLU A 120 -21.90 -6.24 3.36
N ILE A 121 -22.35 -5.97 2.12
CA ILE A 121 -21.55 -6.07 0.90
C ILE A 121 -21.16 -4.66 0.46
N VAL A 122 -19.88 -4.34 0.55
CA VAL A 122 -19.32 -3.05 0.16
C VAL A 122 -18.63 -3.17 -1.19
N ARG A 123 -19.04 -2.35 -2.16
CA ARG A 123 -18.43 -2.32 -3.50
C ARG A 123 -17.67 -1.02 -3.71
N ILE A 124 -16.42 -1.12 -4.12
CA ILE A 124 -15.48 -0.02 -4.11
C ILE A 124 -14.77 0.00 -5.45
N SER A 125 -14.65 1.18 -6.07
CA SER A 125 -13.91 1.30 -7.33
C SER A 125 -12.41 1.14 -7.09
N MET A 126 -11.75 0.36 -7.96
CA MET A 126 -10.30 0.21 -7.98
C MET A 126 -9.58 1.55 -8.15
N PHE A 127 -10.21 2.51 -8.83
CA PHE A 127 -9.66 3.85 -9.01
C PHE A 127 -9.49 4.61 -7.68
N HIS A 128 -10.32 4.34 -6.67
CA HIS A 128 -10.23 5.01 -5.36
C HIS A 128 -9.30 4.29 -4.38
N LEU A 129 -8.67 3.19 -4.79
CA LEU A 129 -7.79 2.42 -3.93
C LEU A 129 -6.42 3.08 -3.82
N ARG A 130 -6.12 3.66 -2.64
CA ARG A 130 -4.84 4.29 -2.33
C ARG A 130 -3.90 3.35 -1.61
N THR A 131 -4.39 2.70 -0.56
CA THR A 131 -3.58 1.84 0.30
C THR A 131 -4.30 0.54 0.61
N ILE A 132 -3.52 -0.53 0.78
CA ILE A 132 -4.00 -1.84 1.23
C ILE A 132 -3.08 -2.31 2.34
N ARG A 133 -3.69 -2.92 3.35
CA ARG A 133 -3.03 -3.66 4.40
C ARG A 133 -3.68 -5.02 4.49
N MET A 134 -2.84 -6.05 4.56
CA MET A 134 -3.31 -7.40 4.80
C MET A 134 -3.45 -7.58 6.31
N GLY A 135 -4.56 -8.19 6.73
CA GLY A 135 -4.83 -8.53 8.12
C GLY A 135 -4.22 -9.87 8.50
#